data_AF-A0A9D9YQT0-F1
#
_entry.id   AF-A0A9D9YQT0-F1
#
_cell.length_a   1.000
_cell.length_b   1.000
_cell.length_c   1.000
_cell.angle_alpha   90.00
_cell.angle_beta   90.00
_cell.angle_gamma   90.00
#
_symmetry.space_group_name_H-M   'P 1'
#
loop_
_entity.id
_entity.type
_entity.pdbx_description
1 polymer ?
#
loop_
_entity_poly.entity_id
_entity_poly.type
_entity_poly.pdbx_seq_one_letter_code
_entity_poly.pdbx_strand_id
1 'polypeptide(L)'
;MSLKRFFQGSRVAAVALTATFAASVAMAQAAQKSINVTDVTGRQVSVKAPAQKAIIAWSGSGGPFMTMSALLGKDVHKHIAGWDQGLSMHRRDMYDAYLKTVPELAKLPVVGSPDSDDFNMEKVLALTPDVAIFPVGMKETIDAGVGKKLQDAGIPVLFIDYHAETVENHTKSTLLMGQVFGKEARAKQLADMYAAKRKDIAARVAKAKAAGRVAPKVYVEGGSKGAAGYGHTYGKGFMWGGITEIAGGINVSANAVGKSSGPIAPEFVLQANPDIVVITGSFWPKEPASLLMGYTANDQGVQKKLGEFAARPGWNGINAIKNKRLYTIHHGLGRDLSDFTAIAAMGKYCYPEEFKDVDPMGELRTYYKTFLPYELSGIWFSQWK
;
A
#
# COMPACT_ATOMS: atom_id res chain seq x y z
N MET A 1 -56.84 -27.68 70.69
CA MET A 1 -56.13 -26.44 70.33
C MET A 1 -56.42 -26.13 68.86
N SER A 2 -57.62 -25.62 68.54
CA SER A 2 -57.92 -24.18 68.32
C SER A 2 -57.04 -23.55 67.22
N LEU A 3 -57.46 -23.61 65.95
CA LEU A 3 -58.25 -22.59 65.22
C LEU A 3 -57.62 -21.18 65.15
N LYS A 4 -57.35 -20.73 63.93
CA LYS A 4 -57.90 -19.51 63.27
C LYS A 4 -57.42 -19.48 61.79
N ARG A 5 -58.31 -19.64 60.80
CA ARG A 5 -59.15 -18.60 60.10
C ARG A 5 -58.27 -17.64 59.26
N PHE A 6 -58.54 -17.22 58.03
CA PHE A 6 -59.68 -17.27 57.08
C PHE A 6 -59.19 -16.62 55.75
N PHE A 7 -59.64 -17.06 54.56
CA PHE A 7 -60.35 -16.26 53.54
C PHE A 7 -60.32 -16.90 52.13
N GLN A 8 -61.52 -16.93 51.53
CA GLN A 8 -61.87 -17.37 50.18
C GLN A 8 -61.74 -16.25 49.13
N GLY A 9 -61.74 -16.66 47.86
CA GLY A 9 -62.02 -15.84 46.67
C GLY A 9 -60.74 -15.57 45.87
N SER A 10 -60.66 -15.71 44.55
CA SER A 10 -61.67 -15.83 43.51
C SER A 10 -61.00 -16.43 42.25
N ARG A 11 -61.77 -17.20 41.47
CA ARG A 11 -61.41 -17.60 40.11
C ARG A 11 -61.32 -16.35 39.24
N VAL A 12 -60.18 -16.12 38.58
CA VAL A 12 -60.10 -15.34 37.34
C VAL A 12 -59.23 -16.13 36.38
N ALA A 13 -59.83 -16.48 35.24
CA ALA A 13 -59.16 -17.09 34.12
C ALA A 13 -58.13 -16.11 33.54
N ALA A 14 -56.89 -16.56 33.37
CA ALA A 14 -55.89 -15.86 32.58
C ALA A 14 -55.47 -16.76 31.41
N VAL A 15 -56.28 -16.70 30.34
CA VAL A 15 -55.80 -16.96 28.98
C VAL A 15 -55.01 -15.71 28.59
N ALA A 16 -53.69 -15.83 28.45
CA ALA A 16 -52.88 -14.74 27.92
C ALA A 16 -51.72 -15.29 27.09
N LEU A 17 -51.93 -15.20 25.77
CA LEU A 17 -50.97 -14.89 24.73
C LEU A 17 -49.67 -15.70 24.65
N THR A 18 -49.71 -16.71 23.79
CA THR A 18 -48.66 -16.94 22.79
C THR A 18 -48.37 -15.64 22.02
N ALA A 19 -47.24 -15.00 22.28
CA ALA A 19 -46.69 -13.98 21.40
C ALA A 19 -45.15 -13.92 21.52
N THR A 20 -44.49 -14.52 20.52
CA THR A 20 -43.23 -14.05 19.91
C THR A 20 -42.05 -13.75 20.84
N PHE A 21 -41.27 -14.79 21.15
CA PHE A 21 -39.83 -14.65 21.45
C PHE A 21 -39.00 -15.22 20.29
N ALA A 22 -39.27 -14.71 19.10
CA ALA A 22 -38.43 -14.87 17.92
C ALA A 22 -38.15 -13.47 17.37
N ALA A 23 -37.59 -12.59 18.21
CA ALA A 23 -36.85 -11.43 17.74
C ALA A 23 -35.51 -11.96 17.19
N SER A 24 -35.61 -12.52 15.98
CA SER A 24 -34.48 -12.77 15.10
C SER A 24 -33.62 -11.52 15.10
N VAL A 25 -32.34 -11.70 15.44
CA VAL A 25 -31.27 -10.74 15.26
C VAL A 25 -31.17 -10.44 13.76
N ALA A 26 -32.01 -9.53 13.28
CA ALA A 26 -31.80 -8.89 12.00
C ALA A 26 -30.55 -8.02 12.19
N MET A 27 -29.40 -8.54 11.77
CA MET A 27 -28.26 -7.68 11.48
C MET A 27 -28.77 -6.61 10.53
N ALA A 28 -28.85 -5.36 11.01
CA ALA A 28 -29.15 -4.23 10.18
C ALA A 28 -28.01 -4.09 9.15
N GLN A 29 -28.14 -4.72 8.00
CA GLN A 29 -27.41 -4.33 6.81
C GLN A 29 -27.79 -2.87 6.56
N ALA A 30 -26.83 -1.96 6.74
CA ALA A 30 -27.03 -0.57 6.38
C ALA A 30 -27.46 -0.54 4.90
N ALA A 31 -28.67 -0.07 4.64
CA ALA A 31 -29.20 -0.01 3.28
C ALA A 31 -28.25 0.81 2.41
N GLN A 32 -27.81 0.24 1.28
CA GLN A 32 -26.98 0.95 0.32
C GLN A 32 -27.72 2.19 -0.18
N LYS A 33 -27.07 3.36 -0.08
CA LYS A 33 -27.59 4.62 -0.61
C LYS A 33 -26.74 5.08 -1.79
N SER A 34 -27.38 5.67 -2.78
CA SER A 34 -26.66 6.36 -3.85
C SER A 34 -26.03 7.63 -3.28
N ILE A 35 -24.72 7.76 -3.38
CA ILE A 35 -23.97 8.96 -3.02
C ILE A 35 -23.15 9.42 -4.23
N ASN A 36 -22.94 10.73 -4.35
CA ASN A 36 -21.98 11.27 -5.32
C ASN A 36 -20.63 11.44 -4.63
N VAL A 37 -19.58 10.89 -5.23
CA VAL A 37 -18.20 11.03 -4.76
C VAL A 37 -17.34 11.67 -5.84
N THR A 38 -16.36 12.47 -5.42
CA THR A 38 -15.34 13.03 -6.32
C THR A 38 -14.11 12.13 -6.30
N ASP A 39 -13.75 11.55 -7.44
CA ASP A 39 -12.53 10.75 -7.53
C ASP A 39 -11.26 11.61 -7.60
N VAL A 40 -10.07 10.99 -7.56
CA VAL A 40 -8.79 11.74 -7.55
C VAL A 40 -8.55 12.54 -8.85
N THR A 41 -9.26 12.21 -9.93
CA THR A 41 -9.21 12.93 -11.21
C THR A 41 -10.18 14.11 -11.27
N GLY A 42 -10.96 14.34 -10.20
CA GLY A 42 -11.93 15.43 -10.10
C GLY A 42 -13.31 15.11 -10.68
N ARG A 43 -13.57 13.86 -11.10
CA ARG A 43 -14.86 13.46 -11.66
C ARG A 43 -15.86 13.19 -10.55
N GLN A 44 -17.09 13.66 -10.71
CA GLN A 44 -18.22 13.26 -9.87
C GLN A 44 -18.81 11.94 -10.36
N VAL A 45 -18.90 10.95 -9.48
CA VAL A 45 -19.38 9.61 -9.80
C VAL A 45 -20.42 9.19 -8.77
N SER A 46 -21.58 8.71 -9.24
CA SER A 46 -22.62 8.15 -8.38
C SER A 46 -22.30 6.70 -8.05
N VAL A 47 -22.26 6.36 -6.76
CA VAL A 47 -21.95 5.00 -6.25
C VAL A 47 -22.96 4.57 -5.20
N LYS A 48 -23.24 3.26 -5.13
CA LYS A 48 -24.01 2.66 -4.04
C LYS A 48 -23.07 2.39 -2.87
N ALA A 49 -23.20 3.14 -1.78
CA ALA A 49 -22.38 3.01 -0.58
C ALA A 49 -23.21 2.50 0.62
N PRO A 50 -22.64 1.65 1.50
CA PRO A 50 -21.29 1.07 1.39
C PRO A 50 -21.21 -0.01 0.30
N ALA A 51 -20.21 0.06 -0.56
CA ALA A 51 -19.97 -0.92 -1.61
C ALA A 51 -19.65 -2.30 -1.01
N GLN A 52 -20.28 -3.35 -1.53
CA GLN A 52 -20.10 -4.73 -1.10
C GLN A 52 -19.33 -5.57 -2.13
N LYS A 53 -19.26 -5.10 -3.38
CA LYS A 53 -18.64 -5.86 -4.49
C LYS A 53 -17.75 -4.96 -5.34
N ALA A 54 -16.49 -4.82 -4.95
CA ALA A 54 -15.50 -4.06 -5.72
C ALA A 54 -14.73 -4.93 -6.71
N ILE A 55 -14.52 -4.42 -7.93
CA ILE A 55 -13.45 -4.87 -8.82
C ILE A 55 -12.22 -4.01 -8.57
N ILE A 56 -11.07 -4.65 -8.36
CA ILE A 56 -9.81 -3.97 -8.07
C ILE A 56 -8.67 -4.52 -8.90
N ALA A 57 -7.61 -3.72 -9.07
CA ALA A 57 -6.39 -4.15 -9.73
C ALA A 57 -5.14 -3.51 -9.08
N TRP A 58 -3.95 -3.97 -9.48
CA TRP A 58 -2.65 -3.63 -8.86
C TRP A 58 -2.61 -3.93 -7.35
N SER A 59 -3.11 -5.09 -6.95
CA SER A 59 -3.11 -5.52 -5.55
C SER A 59 -1.67 -5.59 -5.00
N GLY A 60 -1.41 -4.81 -3.95
CA GLY A 60 -0.07 -4.65 -3.36
C GLY A 60 0.89 -3.74 -4.14
N SER A 61 0.42 -3.01 -5.15
CA SER A 61 1.27 -2.14 -6.00
C SER A 61 0.64 -0.78 -6.28
N GLY A 62 0.02 -0.18 -5.26
CA GLY A 62 -0.68 1.11 -5.31
C GLY A 62 -2.14 1.03 -5.78
N GLY A 63 -2.64 -0.20 -5.99
CA GLY A 63 -4.07 -0.48 -6.05
C GLY A 63 -4.77 -0.39 -4.69
N PRO A 64 -6.10 -0.50 -4.67
CA PRO A 64 -6.91 -0.24 -3.47
C PRO A 64 -6.75 -1.30 -2.38
N PHE A 65 -6.23 -2.50 -2.68
CA PHE A 65 -6.20 -3.64 -1.76
C PHE A 65 -5.62 -3.31 -0.36
N MET A 66 -4.50 -2.61 -0.29
CA MET A 66 -3.86 -2.27 0.99
C MET A 66 -4.71 -1.31 1.81
N THR A 67 -5.27 -0.28 1.16
CA THR A 67 -6.16 0.67 1.84
C THR A 67 -7.50 0.06 2.21
N MET A 68 -8.07 -0.80 1.36
CA MET A 68 -9.26 -1.59 1.69
C MET A 68 -9.01 -2.46 2.92
N SER A 69 -7.85 -3.13 3.00
CA SER A 69 -7.46 -3.91 4.19
C SER A 69 -7.36 -3.02 5.42
N ALA A 70 -6.84 -1.79 5.30
CA ALA A 70 -6.73 -0.84 6.40
C ALA A 70 -8.09 -0.28 6.89
N LEU A 71 -9.07 -0.19 6.00
CA LEU A 71 -10.42 0.30 6.28
C LEU A 71 -11.35 -0.81 6.80
N LEU A 72 -11.22 -2.02 6.25
CA LEU A 72 -12.17 -3.13 6.44
C LEU A 72 -11.63 -4.25 7.33
N GLY A 73 -10.33 -4.25 7.63
CA GLY A 73 -9.70 -5.29 8.44
C GLY A 73 -9.87 -6.67 7.82
N LYS A 74 -10.15 -7.68 8.65
CA LYS A 74 -10.30 -9.09 8.20
C LYS A 74 -11.49 -9.30 7.26
N ASP A 75 -12.46 -8.40 7.27
CA ASP A 75 -13.64 -8.46 6.41
C ASP A 75 -13.36 -7.95 4.98
N VAL A 76 -12.14 -7.51 4.66
CA VAL A 76 -11.78 -6.99 3.33
C VAL A 76 -12.20 -7.93 2.19
N HIS A 77 -12.07 -9.24 2.36
CA HIS A 77 -12.44 -10.24 1.37
C HIS A 77 -13.94 -10.20 1.02
N LYS A 78 -14.81 -9.79 1.95
CA LYS A 78 -16.26 -9.69 1.72
C LYS A 78 -16.63 -8.57 0.76
N HIS A 79 -15.74 -7.60 0.59
CA HIS A 79 -15.97 -6.40 -0.23
C HIS A 79 -15.30 -6.47 -1.61
N ILE A 80 -14.59 -7.56 -1.93
CA ILE A 80 -13.91 -7.76 -3.21
C ILE A 80 -14.70 -8.80 -4.00
N ALA A 81 -15.28 -8.40 -5.12
CA ALA A 81 -15.94 -9.32 -6.04
C ALA A 81 -14.94 -9.97 -7.00
N GLY A 82 -13.93 -9.21 -7.43
CA GLY A 82 -12.89 -9.69 -8.31
C GLY A 82 -11.63 -8.83 -8.24
N TRP A 83 -10.48 -9.47 -8.44
CA TRP A 83 -9.17 -8.82 -8.35
C TRP A 83 -8.13 -9.44 -9.29
N ASP A 84 -6.97 -8.80 -9.36
CA ASP A 84 -5.79 -9.24 -10.11
C ASP A 84 -4.93 -10.25 -9.32
N GLN A 85 -3.94 -10.85 -9.98
CA GLN A 85 -2.97 -11.75 -9.36
C GLN A 85 -1.67 -11.04 -8.89
N GLY A 86 -1.69 -9.72 -8.73
CA GLY A 86 -0.50 -8.93 -8.37
C GLY A 86 0.24 -9.46 -7.14
N LEU A 87 -0.50 -9.80 -6.08
CA LEU A 87 0.08 -10.38 -4.87
C LEU A 87 0.67 -11.78 -5.13
N SER A 88 -0.11 -12.70 -5.69
CA SER A 88 0.32 -14.10 -5.82
C SER A 88 1.44 -14.30 -6.86
N MET A 89 1.51 -13.45 -7.89
CA MET A 89 2.56 -13.53 -8.93
C MET A 89 3.81 -12.71 -8.61
N HIS A 90 3.68 -11.55 -7.96
CA HIS A 90 4.78 -10.60 -7.80
C HIS A 90 5.18 -10.32 -6.35
N ARG A 91 4.42 -10.82 -5.37
CA ARG A 91 4.65 -10.61 -3.92
C ARG A 91 4.21 -11.84 -3.12
N ARG A 92 4.64 -13.02 -3.58
CA ARG A 92 4.08 -14.29 -3.09
C ARG A 92 4.29 -14.48 -1.59
N ASP A 93 5.42 -14.05 -1.05
CA ASP A 93 5.70 -14.08 0.38
C ASP A 93 4.69 -13.26 1.20
N MET A 94 4.34 -12.06 0.72
CA MET A 94 3.30 -11.21 1.28
C MET A 94 1.93 -11.87 1.15
N TYR A 95 1.61 -12.43 -0.01
CA TYR A 95 0.35 -13.16 -0.22
C TYR A 95 0.20 -14.32 0.76
N ASP A 96 1.22 -15.18 0.87
CA ASP A 96 1.22 -16.34 1.76
C ASP A 96 1.14 -15.91 3.25
N ALA A 97 1.76 -14.79 3.62
CA ALA A 97 1.61 -14.22 4.95
C ALA A 97 0.17 -13.72 5.21
N TYR A 98 -0.44 -13.05 4.25
CA TYR A 98 -1.81 -12.52 4.37
C TYR A 98 -2.86 -13.64 4.45
N LEU A 99 -2.66 -14.75 3.73
CA LEU A 99 -3.52 -15.93 3.81
C LEU A 99 -3.56 -16.58 5.20
N LYS A 100 -2.52 -16.40 6.03
CA LYS A 100 -2.54 -16.91 7.42
C LYS A 100 -3.56 -16.18 8.28
N THR A 101 -3.88 -14.93 7.94
CA THR A 101 -4.87 -14.14 8.70
C THR A 101 -6.22 -14.05 8.01
N VAL A 102 -6.24 -13.97 6.68
CA VAL A 102 -7.47 -13.88 5.87
C VAL A 102 -7.41 -14.95 4.75
N PRO A 103 -7.58 -16.24 5.09
CA PRO A 103 -7.48 -17.35 4.13
C PRO A 103 -8.52 -17.27 3.01
N GLU A 104 -9.63 -16.56 3.21
CA GLU A 104 -10.69 -16.34 2.23
C GLU A 104 -10.20 -15.60 0.98
N LEU A 105 -9.10 -14.84 1.07
CA LEU A 105 -8.46 -14.21 -0.08
C LEU A 105 -8.10 -15.24 -1.17
N ALA A 106 -7.76 -16.48 -0.80
CA ALA A 106 -7.46 -17.55 -1.77
C ALA A 106 -8.66 -18.00 -2.61
N LYS A 107 -9.89 -17.67 -2.17
CA LYS A 107 -11.14 -18.06 -2.84
C LYS A 107 -11.70 -16.95 -3.72
N LEU A 108 -11.11 -15.75 -3.67
CA LEU A 108 -11.60 -14.61 -4.43
C LEU A 108 -11.47 -14.84 -5.94
N PRO A 109 -12.52 -14.52 -6.73
CA PRO A 109 -12.47 -14.62 -8.18
C PRO A 109 -11.35 -13.77 -8.78
N VAL A 110 -10.44 -14.40 -9.51
CA VAL A 110 -9.42 -13.69 -10.29
C VAL A 110 -10.03 -13.21 -11.61
N VAL A 111 -9.96 -11.91 -11.89
CA VAL A 111 -10.48 -11.30 -13.13
C VAL A 111 -9.39 -10.69 -14.02
N GLY A 112 -8.14 -10.77 -13.59
CA GLY A 112 -7.00 -10.15 -14.28
C GLY A 112 -6.89 -8.65 -14.01
N SER A 113 -5.99 -7.98 -14.72
CA SER A 113 -5.74 -6.54 -14.59
C SER A 113 -6.03 -5.81 -15.91
N PRO A 114 -6.78 -4.68 -15.93
CA PRO A 114 -7.16 -4.00 -17.18
C PRO A 114 -6.03 -3.65 -18.15
N ASP A 115 -4.80 -3.52 -17.65
CA ASP A 115 -3.56 -3.26 -18.40
C ASP A 115 -2.77 -4.53 -18.76
N SER A 116 -3.39 -5.70 -18.65
CA SER A 116 -2.81 -7.02 -18.89
C SER A 116 -3.72 -7.88 -19.76
N ASP A 117 -3.13 -8.84 -20.49
CA ASP A 117 -3.86 -9.74 -21.40
C ASP A 117 -4.82 -10.70 -20.69
N ASP A 118 -4.70 -10.86 -19.36
CA ASP A 118 -5.49 -11.77 -18.55
C ASP A 118 -6.84 -11.18 -18.09
N PHE A 119 -7.14 -9.92 -18.43
CA PHE A 119 -8.37 -9.26 -18.01
C PHE A 119 -9.62 -9.84 -18.67
N ASN A 120 -10.51 -10.42 -17.85
CA ASN A 120 -11.72 -11.07 -18.32
C ASN A 120 -12.96 -10.23 -17.99
N MET A 121 -13.42 -9.43 -18.97
CA MET A 121 -14.60 -8.58 -18.82
C MET A 121 -15.90 -9.37 -18.60
N GLU A 122 -16.09 -10.51 -19.27
CA GLU A 122 -17.30 -11.32 -19.09
C GLU A 122 -17.43 -11.83 -17.65
N LYS A 123 -16.31 -12.27 -17.07
CA LYS A 123 -16.24 -12.68 -15.67
C LYS A 123 -16.52 -11.50 -14.73
N VAL A 124 -16.01 -10.31 -15.04
CA VAL A 124 -16.34 -9.09 -14.28
C VAL A 124 -17.84 -8.84 -14.26
N LEU A 125 -18.51 -8.90 -15.42
CA LEU A 125 -19.95 -8.66 -15.51
C LEU A 125 -20.76 -9.73 -14.76
N ALA A 126 -20.34 -11.00 -14.84
CA ALA A 126 -21.00 -12.11 -14.13
C ALA A 126 -20.94 -11.98 -12.60
N LEU A 127 -19.97 -11.24 -12.06
CA LEU A 127 -19.83 -11.00 -10.63
C LEU A 127 -20.76 -9.89 -10.10
N THR A 128 -21.45 -9.17 -10.99
CA THR A 128 -22.38 -8.07 -10.69
C THR A 128 -21.80 -7.07 -9.68
N PRO A 129 -20.65 -6.43 -9.97
CA PRO A 129 -20.00 -5.54 -9.02
C PRO A 129 -20.74 -4.21 -8.83
N ASP A 130 -20.56 -3.62 -7.66
CA ASP A 130 -21.16 -2.33 -7.29
C ASP A 130 -20.27 -1.16 -7.74
N VAL A 131 -18.96 -1.40 -7.88
CA VAL A 131 -17.95 -0.39 -8.21
C VAL A 131 -16.68 -1.06 -8.74
N ALA A 132 -15.96 -0.36 -9.62
CA ALA A 132 -14.59 -0.70 -10.01
C ALA A 132 -13.64 0.42 -9.56
N ILE A 133 -12.54 0.07 -8.90
CA ILE A 133 -11.58 1.04 -8.34
C ILE A 133 -10.20 0.73 -8.90
N PHE A 134 -9.63 1.67 -9.65
CA PHE A 134 -8.35 1.50 -10.33
C PHE A 134 -7.37 2.64 -10.03
N PRO A 135 -6.06 2.38 -10.07
CA PRO A 135 -5.05 3.44 -10.07
C PRO A 135 -5.18 4.35 -11.29
N VAL A 136 -4.87 5.63 -11.14
CA VAL A 136 -4.83 6.62 -12.25
C VAL A 136 -3.89 6.18 -13.37
N GLY A 137 -2.83 5.44 -13.07
CA GLY A 137 -1.93 4.88 -14.09
C GLY A 137 -2.63 3.97 -15.10
N MET A 138 -3.81 3.43 -14.79
CA MET A 138 -4.63 2.65 -15.74
C MET A 138 -5.63 3.50 -16.51
N LYS A 139 -5.77 4.79 -16.21
CA LYS A 139 -6.87 5.62 -16.73
C LYS A 139 -6.92 5.60 -18.26
N GLU A 140 -5.79 5.71 -18.93
CA GLU A 140 -5.72 5.66 -20.40
C GLU A 140 -6.24 4.33 -20.94
N THR A 141 -5.78 3.20 -20.40
CA THR A 141 -6.26 1.86 -20.77
C THR A 141 -7.75 1.67 -20.49
N ILE A 142 -8.22 2.19 -19.35
CA ILE A 142 -9.63 2.16 -19.00
C ILE A 142 -10.45 2.97 -20.00
N ASP A 143 -10.08 4.21 -20.27
CA ASP A 143 -10.79 5.08 -21.20
C ASP A 143 -10.79 4.53 -22.64
N ALA A 144 -9.73 3.82 -23.04
CA ALA A 144 -9.57 3.25 -24.38
C ALA A 144 -10.57 2.11 -24.70
N GLY A 145 -11.21 1.48 -23.71
CA GLY A 145 -12.26 0.51 -24.00
C GLY A 145 -12.88 -0.24 -22.83
N VAL A 146 -12.12 -0.49 -21.75
CA VAL A 146 -12.64 -1.22 -20.57
C VAL A 146 -13.73 -0.39 -19.85
N GLY A 147 -13.50 0.91 -19.73
CA GLY A 147 -14.39 1.85 -19.05
C GLY A 147 -15.76 1.96 -19.70
N LYS A 148 -15.83 1.99 -21.04
CA LYS A 148 -17.13 2.02 -21.75
C LYS A 148 -17.97 0.78 -21.44
N LYS A 149 -17.38 -0.42 -21.45
CA LYS A 149 -18.09 -1.67 -21.15
C LYS A 149 -18.60 -1.69 -19.69
N LEU A 150 -17.80 -1.20 -18.74
CA LEU A 150 -18.22 -1.07 -17.34
C LEU A 150 -19.37 -0.05 -17.19
N GLN A 151 -19.29 1.09 -17.88
CA GLN A 151 -20.32 2.11 -17.86
C GLN A 151 -21.64 1.62 -18.49
N ASP A 152 -21.58 0.95 -19.63
CA ASP A 152 -22.76 0.37 -20.30
C ASP A 152 -23.46 -0.68 -19.42
N ALA A 153 -22.70 -1.36 -18.55
CA ALA A 153 -23.21 -2.29 -17.54
C ALA A 153 -23.66 -1.61 -16.23
N GLY A 154 -23.58 -0.27 -16.14
CA GLY A 154 -23.97 0.49 -14.96
C GLY A 154 -23.00 0.37 -13.78
N ILE A 155 -21.76 -0.06 -14.01
CA ILE A 155 -20.72 -0.22 -12.98
C ILE A 155 -19.91 1.10 -12.91
N PRO A 156 -20.00 1.86 -11.81
CA PRO A 156 -19.22 3.08 -11.66
C PRO A 156 -17.72 2.77 -11.55
N VAL A 157 -16.91 3.59 -12.21
CA VAL A 157 -15.43 3.48 -12.19
C VAL A 157 -14.84 4.66 -11.45
N LEU A 158 -14.05 4.38 -10.40
CA LEU A 158 -13.34 5.36 -9.59
C LEU A 158 -11.84 5.24 -9.78
N PHE A 159 -11.15 6.38 -9.80
CA PHE A 159 -9.70 6.44 -9.82
C PHE A 159 -9.10 6.87 -8.48
N ILE A 160 -8.05 6.17 -8.07
CA ILE A 160 -7.18 6.50 -6.93
C ILE A 160 -5.74 6.72 -7.41
N ASP A 161 -4.93 7.39 -6.62
CA ASP A 161 -3.54 7.66 -6.97
C ASP A 161 -2.64 7.72 -5.73
N TYR A 162 -1.79 6.70 -5.62
CA TYR A 162 -0.71 6.61 -4.65
C TYR A 162 0.68 6.73 -5.32
N HIS A 163 0.74 6.81 -6.65
CA HIS A 163 1.99 6.85 -7.41
C HIS A 163 2.48 8.28 -7.69
N ALA A 164 1.62 9.29 -7.52
CA ALA A 164 2.03 10.68 -7.57
C ALA A 164 2.90 11.11 -6.37
N GLU A 165 3.00 10.31 -5.31
CA GLU A 165 3.82 10.58 -4.11
C GLU A 165 3.47 11.89 -3.37
N THR A 166 2.26 12.44 -3.61
CA THR A 166 1.77 13.67 -2.97
C THR A 166 0.86 13.37 -1.80
N VAL A 167 0.91 14.24 -0.78
CA VAL A 167 -0.01 14.19 0.36
C VAL A 167 -1.45 14.35 -0.09
N GLU A 168 -1.71 15.24 -1.05
CA GLU A 168 -3.04 15.48 -1.59
C GLU A 168 -3.64 14.21 -2.22
N ASN A 169 -2.94 13.54 -3.12
CA ASN A 169 -3.49 12.37 -3.80
C ASN A 169 -3.62 11.17 -2.86
N HIS A 170 -2.66 10.97 -1.95
CA HIS A 170 -2.75 9.94 -0.91
C HIS A 170 -3.98 10.13 -0.03
N THR A 171 -4.19 11.35 0.47
CA THR A 171 -5.32 11.66 1.36
C THR A 171 -6.65 11.61 0.62
N LYS A 172 -6.77 12.21 -0.58
CA LYS A 172 -7.99 12.15 -1.41
C LYS A 172 -8.39 10.71 -1.75
N SER A 173 -7.44 9.89 -2.20
CA SER A 173 -7.69 8.47 -2.53
C SER A 173 -8.20 7.68 -1.33
N THR A 174 -7.62 7.94 -0.15
CA THR A 174 -7.99 7.27 1.10
C THR A 174 -9.38 7.70 1.58
N LEU A 175 -9.67 9.00 1.55
CA LEU A 175 -10.96 9.55 1.94
C LEU A 175 -12.07 9.07 1.00
N LEU A 176 -11.81 9.04 -0.31
CA LEU A 176 -12.72 8.48 -1.32
C LEU A 176 -13.09 7.03 -0.98
N MET A 177 -12.11 6.17 -0.73
CA MET A 177 -12.39 4.79 -0.33
C MET A 177 -13.14 4.71 1.01
N GLY A 178 -12.87 5.63 1.94
CA GLY A 178 -13.66 5.80 3.16
C GLY A 178 -15.15 6.00 2.88
N GLN A 179 -15.49 6.91 1.97
CA GLN A 179 -16.88 7.16 1.57
C GLN A 179 -17.51 5.96 0.88
N VAL A 180 -16.78 5.35 -0.06
CA VAL A 180 -17.26 4.20 -0.85
C VAL A 180 -17.60 3.00 0.03
N PHE A 181 -16.78 2.73 1.05
CA PHE A 181 -16.94 1.57 1.92
C PHE A 181 -17.62 1.88 3.27
N GLY A 182 -18.10 3.12 3.49
CA GLY A 182 -18.74 3.54 4.75
C GLY A 182 -17.81 3.47 5.96
N LYS A 183 -16.55 3.88 5.76
CA LYS A 183 -15.45 3.87 6.73
C LYS A 183 -14.81 5.26 6.85
N GLU A 184 -15.58 6.33 6.74
CA GLU A 184 -15.12 7.72 6.66
C GLU A 184 -14.28 8.12 7.88
N ALA A 185 -14.71 7.79 9.09
CA ALA A 185 -13.95 8.08 10.30
C ALA A 185 -12.57 7.40 10.31
N ARG A 186 -12.52 6.14 9.84
CA ARG A 186 -11.27 5.37 9.75
C ARG A 186 -10.36 5.89 8.64
N ALA A 187 -10.94 6.24 7.50
CA ALA A 187 -10.21 6.88 6.40
C ALA A 187 -9.62 8.23 6.83
N LYS A 188 -10.36 9.02 7.61
CA LYS A 188 -9.86 10.28 8.16
C LYS A 188 -8.67 10.05 9.10
N GLN A 189 -8.73 9.05 9.98
CA GLN A 189 -7.59 8.68 10.83
C GLN A 189 -6.34 8.34 10.02
N LEU A 190 -6.49 7.54 8.96
CA LEU A 190 -5.41 7.18 8.04
C LEU A 190 -4.84 8.42 7.32
N ALA A 191 -5.71 9.26 6.77
CA ALA A 191 -5.32 10.46 6.04
C ALA A 191 -4.60 11.48 6.94
N ASP A 192 -5.13 11.73 8.15
CA ASP A 192 -4.53 12.63 9.14
C ASP A 192 -3.16 12.11 9.59
N MET A 193 -3.04 10.80 9.85
CA MET A 193 -1.77 10.16 10.21
C MET A 193 -0.72 10.34 9.12
N TYR A 194 -1.09 10.04 7.87
CA TYR A 194 -0.19 10.17 6.72
C TYR A 194 0.27 11.62 6.54
N ALA A 195 -0.67 12.57 6.56
CA ALA A 195 -0.35 14.00 6.44
C ALA A 195 0.56 14.49 7.57
N ALA A 196 0.33 14.03 8.81
CA ALA A 196 1.18 14.36 9.95
C ALA A 196 2.60 13.80 9.79
N LYS A 197 2.75 12.54 9.37
CA LYS A 197 4.07 11.92 9.13
C LYS A 197 4.83 12.63 8.01
N ARG A 198 4.17 12.94 6.90
CA ARG A 198 4.79 13.69 5.80
C ARG A 198 5.18 15.13 6.20
N LYS A 199 4.38 15.78 7.05
CA LYS A 199 4.70 17.10 7.62
C LYS A 199 5.94 17.05 8.53
N ASP A 200 6.04 16.04 9.39
CA ASP A 200 7.20 15.85 10.27
C ASP A 200 8.49 15.64 9.46
N ILE A 201 8.46 14.76 8.46
CA ILE A 201 9.59 14.53 7.55
C ILE A 201 10.01 15.84 6.87
N ALA A 202 9.05 16.60 6.32
CA ALA A 202 9.34 17.88 5.66
C ALA A 202 9.98 18.89 6.63
N ALA A 203 9.51 18.96 7.88
CA ALA A 203 10.07 19.82 8.91
C ALA A 203 11.52 19.44 9.26
N ARG A 204 11.83 18.14 9.34
CA ARG A 204 13.19 17.65 9.59
C ARG A 204 14.13 17.96 8.43
N VAL A 205 13.69 17.76 7.19
CA VAL A 205 14.46 18.16 6.00
C VAL A 205 14.70 19.67 5.97
N ALA A 206 13.69 20.48 6.30
CA ALA A 206 13.83 21.93 6.39
C ALA A 206 14.84 22.33 7.49
N LYS A 207 14.80 21.66 8.65
CA LYS A 207 15.77 21.87 9.74
C LYS A 207 17.20 21.55 9.30
N ALA A 208 17.41 20.44 8.58
CA ALA A 208 18.72 20.09 8.04
C ALA A 208 19.25 21.17 7.08
N LYS A 209 18.39 21.66 6.17
CA LYS A 209 18.75 22.76 5.25
C LYS A 209 19.08 24.06 6.00
N ALA A 210 18.28 24.43 6.99
CA ALA A 210 18.52 25.63 7.81
C ALA A 210 19.82 25.52 8.63
N ALA A 211 20.23 24.31 9.02
CA ALA A 211 21.50 24.04 9.69
C ALA A 211 22.70 23.97 8.71
N GLY A 212 22.51 24.30 7.42
CA GLY A 212 23.58 24.30 6.42
C GLY A 212 24.07 22.90 6.00
N ARG A 213 23.27 21.84 6.22
CA ARG A 213 23.63 20.48 5.78
C ARG A 213 23.63 20.40 4.26
N VAL A 214 24.73 19.92 3.69
CA VAL A 214 24.81 19.64 2.25
C VAL A 214 23.93 18.43 1.92
N ALA A 215 23.08 18.55 0.92
CA ALA A 215 22.25 17.45 0.46
C ALA A 215 23.14 16.37 -0.22
N PRO A 216 23.06 15.09 0.21
CA PRO A 216 23.90 14.04 -0.35
C PRO A 216 23.40 13.60 -1.73
N LYS A 217 24.32 13.19 -2.60
CA LYS A 217 23.99 12.50 -3.86
C LYS A 217 23.51 11.09 -3.56
N VAL A 218 22.32 10.73 -4.03
CA VAL A 218 21.69 9.44 -3.81
C VAL A 218 21.46 8.75 -5.15
N TYR A 219 21.95 7.52 -5.24
CA TYR A 219 21.61 6.59 -6.32
C TYR A 219 20.64 5.53 -5.78
N VAL A 220 19.52 5.33 -6.47
CA VAL A 220 18.54 4.29 -6.12
C VAL A 220 18.41 3.30 -7.28
N GLU A 221 18.46 2.01 -6.97
CA GLU A 221 18.32 0.94 -7.97
C GLU A 221 17.30 -0.10 -7.50
N GLY A 222 16.48 -0.61 -8.41
CA GLY A 222 15.72 -1.84 -8.21
C GLY A 222 16.64 -3.05 -8.25
N GLY A 223 16.82 -3.75 -7.13
CA GLY A 223 17.68 -4.94 -7.05
C GLY A 223 17.14 -6.18 -7.75
N SER A 224 16.25 -6.05 -8.74
CA SER A 224 15.60 -7.17 -9.43
C SER A 224 16.55 -7.97 -10.30
N LYS A 225 17.63 -7.37 -10.81
CA LYS A 225 18.65 -8.05 -11.64
C LYS A 225 19.85 -8.58 -10.84
N GLY A 226 19.80 -8.49 -9.50
CA GLY A 226 20.90 -8.89 -8.63
C GLY A 226 22.16 -8.04 -8.81
N ALA A 227 23.26 -8.44 -8.19
CA ALA A 227 24.51 -7.66 -8.26
C ALA A 227 25.20 -7.71 -9.63
N ALA A 228 24.94 -8.75 -10.45
CA ALA A 228 25.56 -8.92 -11.76
C ALA A 228 24.93 -8.06 -12.87
N GLY A 229 23.65 -7.70 -12.75
CA GLY A 229 22.96 -6.79 -13.65
C GLY A 229 22.62 -5.48 -12.96
N TYR A 230 22.24 -4.46 -13.72
CA TYR A 230 21.72 -3.20 -13.18
C TYR A 230 20.21 -3.15 -13.40
N GLY A 231 19.46 -2.98 -12.31
CA GLY A 231 18.02 -2.80 -12.43
C GLY A 231 17.63 -1.38 -12.79
N HIS A 232 16.33 -1.09 -12.68
CA HIS A 232 15.82 0.26 -12.97
C HIS A 232 16.28 1.25 -11.90
N THR A 233 16.72 2.41 -12.33
CA THR A 233 16.75 3.64 -11.52
C THR A 233 15.50 4.48 -11.82
N TYR A 234 15.32 5.56 -11.06
CA TYR A 234 14.11 6.37 -11.07
C TYR A 234 14.47 7.83 -11.26
N GLY A 235 13.77 8.48 -12.17
CA GLY A 235 14.05 9.86 -12.53
C GLY A 235 13.25 10.86 -11.68
N LYS A 236 13.22 12.11 -12.15
CA LYS A 236 12.72 13.25 -11.37
C LYS A 236 11.23 13.10 -11.03
N GLY A 237 10.90 13.25 -9.75
CA GLY A 237 9.51 13.21 -9.25
C GLY A 237 8.77 11.90 -9.49
N PHE A 238 9.46 10.80 -9.80
CA PHE A 238 8.84 9.51 -10.09
C PHE A 238 9.30 8.44 -9.10
N MET A 239 8.35 7.80 -8.40
CA MET A 239 8.62 6.66 -7.50
C MET A 239 9.80 6.94 -6.54
N TRP A 240 10.81 6.06 -6.47
CA TRP A 240 11.96 6.20 -5.59
C TRP A 240 12.83 7.45 -5.87
N GLY A 241 12.77 8.00 -7.09
CA GLY A 241 13.38 9.29 -7.40
C GLY A 241 12.65 10.44 -6.72
N GLY A 242 11.31 10.43 -6.76
CA GLY A 242 10.46 11.35 -6.00
C GLY A 242 10.65 11.21 -4.48
N ILE A 243 10.67 9.99 -3.96
CA ILE A 243 10.94 9.70 -2.54
C ILE A 243 12.28 10.30 -2.10
N THR A 244 13.31 10.15 -2.93
CA THR A 244 14.65 10.74 -2.69
C THR A 244 14.58 12.26 -2.59
N GLU A 245 13.87 12.91 -3.51
CA GLU A 245 13.72 14.37 -3.55
C GLU A 245 12.91 14.89 -2.35
N ILE A 246 11.82 14.19 -1.98
CA ILE A 246 11.00 14.50 -0.80
C ILE A 246 11.83 14.40 0.49
N ALA A 247 12.69 13.39 0.58
CA ALA A 247 13.60 13.18 1.70
C ALA A 247 14.81 14.15 1.71
N GLY A 248 14.91 15.05 0.73
CA GLY A 248 15.95 16.07 0.63
C GLY A 248 17.28 15.60 0.05
N GLY A 249 17.37 14.37 -0.48
CA GLY A 249 18.53 13.89 -1.22
C GLY A 249 18.59 14.46 -2.64
N ILE A 250 19.78 14.45 -3.23
CA ILE A 250 19.99 14.77 -4.65
C ILE A 250 19.90 13.46 -5.44
N ASN A 251 18.81 13.23 -6.17
CA ASN A 251 18.68 12.08 -7.06
C ASN A 251 19.67 12.21 -8.23
N VAL A 252 20.70 11.37 -8.27
CA VAL A 252 21.70 11.42 -9.36
C VAL A 252 21.12 11.02 -10.71
N SER A 253 20.03 10.25 -10.73
CA SER A 253 19.38 9.76 -11.95
C SER A 253 18.24 10.66 -12.44
N ALA A 254 17.99 11.81 -11.81
CA ALA A 254 16.83 12.68 -12.08
C ALA A 254 16.62 12.99 -13.56
N ASN A 255 17.70 13.28 -14.30
CA ASN A 255 17.66 13.61 -15.72
C ASN A 255 18.04 12.43 -16.63
N ALA A 256 18.58 11.35 -16.08
CA ALA A 256 19.08 10.22 -16.87
C ALA A 256 17.95 9.35 -17.44
N VAL A 257 16.81 9.30 -16.74
CA VAL A 257 15.63 8.49 -17.14
C VAL A 257 14.32 9.30 -17.17
N GLY A 258 14.40 10.64 -17.16
CA GLY A 258 13.25 11.54 -17.28
C GLY A 258 12.25 11.43 -16.12
N LYS A 259 10.94 11.58 -16.39
CA LYS A 259 9.86 11.37 -15.40
C LYS A 259 9.39 9.90 -15.38
N SER A 260 10.33 8.96 -15.44
CA SER A 260 10.06 7.53 -15.55
C SER A 260 11.09 6.70 -14.77
N SER A 261 11.08 5.39 -14.99
CA SER A 261 12.14 4.48 -14.57
C SER A 261 12.80 3.82 -15.77
N GLY A 262 14.07 3.47 -15.65
CA GLY A 262 14.79 2.78 -16.71
C GLY A 262 16.15 2.30 -16.26
N PRO A 263 16.81 1.45 -17.07
CA PRO A 263 18.19 1.05 -16.80
C PRO A 263 19.14 2.25 -16.94
N ILE A 264 20.30 2.15 -16.31
CA ILE A 264 21.38 3.13 -16.46
C ILE A 264 22.72 2.43 -16.66
N ALA A 265 23.64 3.07 -17.37
CA ALA A 265 24.98 2.52 -17.60
C ALA A 265 25.77 2.42 -16.28
N PRO A 266 26.54 1.35 -16.04
CA PRO A 266 27.39 1.22 -14.85
C PRO A 266 28.33 2.42 -14.64
N GLU A 267 28.92 2.92 -15.72
CA GLU A 267 29.88 4.04 -15.74
C GLU A 267 29.23 5.34 -15.25
N PHE A 268 27.93 5.53 -15.51
CA PHE A 268 27.18 6.68 -15.00
C PHE A 268 27.21 6.71 -13.48
N VAL A 269 27.01 5.56 -12.81
CA VAL A 269 27.00 5.48 -11.35
C VAL A 269 28.37 5.81 -10.78
N LEU A 270 29.44 5.32 -11.43
CA LEU A 270 30.82 5.62 -11.04
C LEU A 270 31.14 7.11 -11.19
N GLN A 271 30.75 7.72 -12.32
CA GLN A 271 30.95 9.14 -12.58
C GLN A 271 30.13 10.03 -11.65
N ALA A 272 28.87 9.66 -11.39
CA ALA A 272 28.01 10.37 -10.46
C ALA A 272 28.59 10.35 -9.04
N ASN A 273 29.37 9.30 -8.69
CA ASN A 273 30.01 9.10 -7.40
C ASN A 273 29.08 9.43 -6.22
N PRO A 274 27.99 8.65 -6.04
CA PRO A 274 26.95 8.97 -5.06
C PRO A 274 27.48 8.82 -3.62
N ASP A 275 26.99 9.66 -2.73
CA ASP A 275 27.30 9.60 -1.29
C ASP A 275 26.47 8.53 -0.58
N ILE A 276 25.33 8.16 -1.16
CA ILE A 276 24.41 7.13 -0.66
C ILE A 276 23.98 6.25 -1.84
N VAL A 277 23.97 4.94 -1.64
CA VAL A 277 23.31 3.98 -2.54
C VAL A 277 22.18 3.30 -1.81
N VAL A 278 21.01 3.23 -2.44
CA VAL A 278 19.87 2.43 -1.97
C VAL A 278 19.53 1.39 -3.02
N ILE A 279 19.71 0.11 -2.69
CA ILE A 279 19.22 -1.00 -3.53
C ILE A 279 17.89 -1.45 -2.98
N THR A 280 16.80 -1.16 -3.68
CA THR A 280 15.47 -1.62 -3.27
C THR A 280 15.35 -3.12 -3.52
N GLY A 281 14.84 -3.88 -2.56
CA GLY A 281 14.65 -5.34 -2.68
C GLY A 281 13.19 -5.75 -2.54
N SER A 282 12.82 -6.93 -3.01
CA SER A 282 11.46 -7.44 -2.95
C SER A 282 11.49 -8.96 -3.05
N PHE A 283 10.34 -9.59 -2.94
CA PHE A 283 10.16 -10.95 -3.42
C PHE A 283 9.88 -10.95 -4.93
N TRP A 284 10.89 -11.20 -5.76
CA TRP A 284 10.74 -11.37 -7.21
C TRP A 284 10.94 -12.85 -7.60
N PRO A 285 9.88 -13.67 -7.67
CA PRO A 285 10.02 -15.12 -7.81
C PRO A 285 10.65 -15.55 -9.13
N LYS A 286 10.48 -14.75 -10.19
CA LYS A 286 11.03 -15.01 -11.52
C LYS A 286 12.48 -14.54 -11.66
N GLU A 287 13.05 -13.90 -10.63
CA GLU A 287 14.37 -13.28 -10.66
C GLU A 287 15.20 -13.75 -9.45
N PRO A 288 15.73 -14.99 -9.46
CA PRO A 288 16.37 -15.60 -8.28
C PRO A 288 17.67 -14.89 -7.85
N ALA A 289 18.29 -14.12 -8.75
CA ALA A 289 19.49 -13.34 -8.43
C ALA A 289 19.19 -12.08 -7.61
N SER A 290 17.91 -11.69 -7.55
CA SER A 290 17.46 -10.42 -6.99
C SER A 290 17.74 -10.27 -5.48
N LEU A 291 17.62 -9.02 -5.00
CA LEU A 291 17.67 -8.73 -3.58
C LEU A 291 16.36 -9.12 -2.89
N LEU A 292 16.35 -10.32 -2.31
CA LEU A 292 15.23 -10.81 -1.49
C LEU A 292 15.08 -9.96 -0.23
N MET A 293 13.91 -9.35 -0.10
CA MET A 293 13.43 -8.61 1.07
C MET A 293 11.97 -9.03 1.34
N GLY A 294 11.41 -8.65 2.49
CA GLY A 294 10.03 -8.96 2.85
C GLY A 294 9.93 -10.11 3.85
N TYR A 295 8.81 -10.83 3.82
CA TYR A 295 8.39 -11.78 4.85
C TYR A 295 9.32 -12.99 5.00
N THR A 296 9.94 -13.41 3.91
CA THR A 296 10.81 -14.58 3.85
C THR A 296 12.29 -14.24 3.90
N ALA A 297 12.64 -12.94 3.94
CA ALA A 297 14.01 -12.49 4.03
C ALA A 297 14.56 -12.64 5.47
N ASN A 298 15.87 -12.82 5.56
CA ASN A 298 16.62 -12.83 6.82
C ASN A 298 17.91 -12.00 6.68
N ASP A 299 18.46 -11.58 7.82
CA ASP A 299 19.63 -10.70 7.86
C ASP A 299 20.83 -11.27 7.12
N GLN A 300 21.14 -12.56 7.27
CA GLN A 300 22.29 -13.18 6.62
C GLN A 300 22.18 -13.11 5.09
N GLY A 301 21.01 -13.44 4.54
CA GLY A 301 20.76 -13.38 3.10
C GLY A 301 20.83 -11.95 2.55
N VAL A 302 20.22 -10.99 3.25
CA VAL A 302 20.25 -9.58 2.86
C VAL A 302 21.68 -9.03 2.91
N GLN A 303 22.43 -9.28 3.98
CA GLN A 303 23.82 -8.82 4.12
C GLN A 303 24.74 -9.44 3.07
N LYS A 304 24.61 -10.75 2.80
CA LYS A 304 25.35 -11.42 1.73
C LYS A 304 25.09 -10.72 0.39
N LYS A 305 23.82 -10.48 0.06
CA LYS A 305 23.45 -9.85 -1.21
C LYS A 305 23.96 -8.41 -1.29
N LEU A 306 23.81 -7.61 -0.23
CA LEU A 306 24.39 -6.26 -0.18
C LEU A 306 25.91 -6.26 -0.37
N GLY A 307 26.61 -7.24 0.20
CA GLY A 307 28.04 -7.44 -0.05
C GLY A 307 28.37 -7.73 -1.52
N GLU A 308 27.54 -8.52 -2.21
CA GLU A 308 27.67 -8.74 -3.66
C GLU A 308 27.49 -7.43 -4.45
N PHE A 309 26.51 -6.59 -4.09
CA PHE A 309 26.34 -5.26 -4.69
C PHE A 309 27.54 -4.34 -4.42
N ALA A 310 28.04 -4.30 -3.18
CA ALA A 310 29.20 -3.50 -2.79
C ALA A 310 30.49 -3.92 -3.53
N ALA A 311 30.60 -5.18 -3.93
CA ALA A 311 31.72 -5.75 -4.66
C ALA A 311 31.65 -5.56 -6.20
N ARG A 312 30.64 -4.83 -6.71
CA ARG A 312 30.54 -4.53 -8.15
C ARG A 312 31.82 -3.84 -8.67
N PRO A 313 32.24 -4.10 -9.91
CA PRO A 313 33.42 -3.46 -10.49
C PRO A 313 33.39 -1.93 -10.35
N GLY A 314 34.46 -1.36 -9.79
CA GLY A 314 34.60 0.08 -9.54
C GLY A 314 33.87 0.64 -8.31
N TRP A 315 32.98 -0.13 -7.68
CA TRP A 315 32.19 0.34 -6.53
C TRP A 315 33.03 0.54 -5.27
N ASN A 316 34.17 -0.15 -5.13
CA ASN A 316 35.17 0.17 -4.10
C ASN A 316 35.69 1.63 -4.19
N GLY A 317 35.54 2.28 -5.36
CA GLY A 317 35.94 3.65 -5.61
C GLY A 317 34.92 4.72 -5.22
N ILE A 318 33.62 4.39 -5.12
CA ILE A 318 32.57 5.39 -4.89
C ILE A 318 32.40 5.74 -3.40
N ASN A 319 31.95 6.97 -3.13
CA ASN A 319 31.79 7.51 -1.78
C ASN A 319 30.87 6.64 -0.91
N ALA A 320 29.74 6.19 -1.47
CA ALA A 320 28.77 5.37 -0.73
C ALA A 320 29.40 4.10 -0.14
N ILE A 321 30.24 3.39 -0.90
CA ILE A 321 30.85 2.14 -0.42
C ILE A 321 32.00 2.42 0.54
N LYS A 322 32.88 3.39 0.22
CA LYS A 322 33.98 3.81 1.12
C LYS A 322 33.47 4.21 2.51
N ASN A 323 32.30 4.84 2.56
CA ASN A 323 31.69 5.34 3.79
C ASN A 323 30.62 4.41 4.38
N LYS A 324 30.46 3.18 3.86
CA LYS A 324 29.44 2.21 4.31
C LYS A 324 27.99 2.74 4.29
N ARG A 325 27.68 3.59 3.30
CA ARG A 325 26.35 4.19 3.04
C ARG A 325 25.62 3.46 1.91
N LEU A 326 25.62 2.13 1.98
CA LEU A 326 24.83 1.24 1.13
C LEU A 326 23.66 0.70 1.96
N TYR A 327 22.44 1.00 1.52
CA TYR A 327 21.20 0.65 2.21
C TYR A 327 20.28 -0.18 1.32
N THR A 328 19.29 -0.81 1.93
CA THR A 328 18.15 -1.39 1.23
C THR A 328 16.83 -1.03 1.90
N ILE A 329 15.81 -0.86 1.08
CA ILE A 329 14.42 -0.63 1.45
C ILE A 329 13.55 -1.58 0.63
N HIS A 330 12.51 -2.15 1.21
CA HIS A 330 11.60 -3.01 0.47
C HIS A 330 10.88 -2.21 -0.63
N HIS A 331 11.02 -2.65 -1.88
CA HIS A 331 10.56 -1.98 -3.08
C HIS A 331 9.04 -1.69 -3.07
N GLY A 332 8.26 -2.58 -2.46
CA GLY A 332 6.80 -2.43 -2.35
C GLY A 332 6.33 -1.30 -1.43
N LEU A 333 7.20 -0.70 -0.61
CA LEU A 333 6.79 0.38 0.31
C LEU A 333 6.61 1.73 -0.39
N GLY A 334 7.07 1.89 -1.63
CA GLY A 334 7.10 3.21 -2.28
C GLY A 334 5.86 3.57 -3.10
N ARG A 335 4.65 3.14 -2.72
CA ARG A 335 3.39 3.50 -3.43
C ARG A 335 2.11 3.07 -2.69
N ASP A 336 2.04 3.28 -1.39
CA ASP A 336 0.82 3.18 -0.59
C ASP A 336 0.93 4.07 0.67
N LEU A 337 -0.08 4.07 1.55
CA LEU A 337 -0.06 4.88 2.78
C LEU A 337 1.09 4.56 3.76
N SER A 338 1.82 3.46 3.58
CA SER A 338 3.02 3.15 4.36
C SER A 338 4.32 3.74 3.77
N ASP A 339 4.24 4.44 2.62
CA ASP A 339 5.40 5.08 1.98
C ASP A 339 6.16 6.05 2.88
N PHE A 340 5.47 6.62 3.89
CA PHE A 340 6.08 7.57 4.79
C PHE A 340 7.24 6.92 5.55
N THR A 341 7.21 5.60 5.75
CA THR A 341 8.29 4.83 6.37
C THR A 341 9.51 4.75 5.45
N ALA A 342 9.32 4.58 4.14
CA ALA A 342 10.38 4.60 3.15
C ALA A 342 10.99 6.00 3.01
N ILE A 343 10.15 7.05 3.01
CA ILE A 343 10.60 8.44 2.97
C ILE A 343 11.33 8.82 4.26
N ALA A 344 10.84 8.38 5.43
CA ALA A 344 11.49 8.59 6.71
C ALA A 344 12.86 7.87 6.77
N ALA A 345 12.96 6.65 6.26
CA ALA A 345 14.22 5.93 6.13
C ALA A 345 15.20 6.68 5.21
N MET A 346 14.76 7.11 4.03
CA MET A 346 15.58 7.91 3.11
C MET A 346 16.03 9.22 3.76
N GLY A 347 15.14 9.90 4.49
CA GLY A 347 15.46 11.12 5.25
C GLY A 347 16.52 10.85 6.32
N LYS A 348 16.41 9.73 7.05
CA LYS A 348 17.43 9.28 8.02
C LYS A 348 18.77 8.97 7.36
N TYR A 349 18.76 8.38 6.17
CA TYR A 349 20.01 8.12 5.44
C TYR A 349 20.66 9.41 4.97
N CYS A 350 19.87 10.40 4.52
CA CYS A 350 20.37 11.70 4.10
C CYS A 350 20.88 12.55 5.28
N TYR A 351 20.13 12.57 6.38
CA TYR A 351 20.29 13.48 7.51
C TYR A 351 20.17 12.72 8.86
N PRO A 352 21.16 11.89 9.23
CA PRO A 352 21.05 10.99 10.38
C PRO A 352 20.88 11.72 11.71
N GLU A 353 21.44 12.92 11.87
CA GLU A 353 21.31 13.71 13.11
C GLU A 353 19.89 14.26 13.31
N GLU A 354 19.27 14.77 12.24
CA GLU A 354 17.92 15.35 12.27
C GLU A 354 16.82 14.27 12.34
N PHE A 355 17.17 13.01 12.05
CA PHE A 355 16.30 11.84 12.08
C PHE A 355 16.76 10.77 13.08
N LYS A 356 17.60 11.11 14.06
CA LYS A 356 18.21 10.14 14.98
C LYS A 356 17.18 9.32 15.78
N ASP A 357 16.07 9.95 16.14
CA ASP A 357 14.92 9.40 16.87
C ASP A 357 13.91 8.66 15.98
N VAL A 358 14.07 8.70 14.66
CA VAL A 358 13.17 8.03 13.72
C VAL A 358 13.57 6.55 13.60
N ASP A 359 12.63 5.64 13.87
CA ASP A 359 12.74 4.20 13.62
C ASP A 359 11.73 3.79 12.52
N PRO A 360 12.15 3.74 11.24
CA PRO A 360 11.25 3.40 10.13
C PRO A 360 10.60 2.02 10.27
N MET A 361 11.31 1.03 10.82
CA MET A 361 10.78 -0.31 10.99
C MET A 361 9.77 -0.37 12.14
N GLY A 362 10.03 0.36 13.23
CA GLY A 362 9.08 0.56 14.33
C GLY A 362 7.81 1.27 13.88
N GLU A 363 7.93 2.28 13.03
CA GLU A 363 6.79 2.97 12.42
C GLU A 363 5.98 2.05 11.50
N LEU A 364 6.64 1.25 10.66
CA LEU A 364 5.97 0.27 9.81
C LEU A 364 5.23 -0.78 10.64
N ARG A 365 5.85 -1.31 11.71
CA ARG A 365 5.18 -2.21 12.67
C ARG A 365 3.95 -1.55 13.31
N THR A 366 4.07 -0.28 13.69
CA THR A 366 2.96 0.47 14.28
C THR A 366 1.82 0.66 13.28
N TYR A 367 2.13 0.98 12.02
CA TYR A 367 1.14 1.09 10.96
C TYR A 367 0.39 -0.24 10.74
N TYR A 368 1.13 -1.35 10.60
CA TYR A 368 0.54 -2.68 10.46
C TYR A 368 -0.36 -3.03 11.65
N LYS A 369 0.15 -2.92 12.88
CA LYS A 369 -0.59 -3.23 14.11
C LYS A 369 -1.86 -2.37 14.26
N THR A 370 -1.78 -1.10 13.88
CA THR A 370 -2.89 -0.15 14.09
C THR A 370 -3.95 -0.28 13.02
N PHE A 371 -3.55 -0.50 11.77
CA PHE A 371 -4.43 -0.35 10.61
C PHE A 371 -4.69 -1.63 9.84
N LEU A 372 -3.71 -2.52 9.69
CA LEU A 372 -3.86 -3.70 8.85
C LEU A 372 -4.26 -4.93 9.67
N PRO A 373 -4.99 -5.89 9.06
CA PRO A 373 -5.33 -7.14 9.72
C PRO A 373 -4.16 -8.14 9.70
N TYR A 374 -3.00 -7.78 9.17
CA TYR A 374 -1.89 -8.70 8.91
C TYR A 374 -0.75 -8.50 9.91
N GLU A 375 -0.13 -9.60 10.32
CA GLU A 375 1.08 -9.56 11.15
C GLU A 375 2.30 -9.23 10.29
N LEU A 376 3.08 -8.22 10.68
CA LEU A 376 4.30 -7.84 9.98
C LEU A 376 5.50 -8.66 10.48
N SER A 377 6.26 -9.25 9.57
CA SER A 377 7.51 -9.96 9.88
C SER A 377 8.51 -9.84 8.72
N GLY A 378 9.72 -10.39 8.89
CA GLY A 378 10.78 -10.33 7.89
C GLY A 378 11.57 -9.01 7.87
N ILE A 379 12.30 -8.77 6.78
CA ILE A 379 13.23 -7.63 6.64
C ILE A 379 12.71 -6.61 5.62
N TRP A 380 12.50 -5.37 6.07
CA TRP A 380 11.94 -4.28 5.25
C TRP A 380 12.90 -3.11 5.04
N PHE A 381 13.90 -3.00 5.91
CA PHE A 381 14.98 -2.02 5.88
C PHE A 381 16.27 -2.71 6.33
N SER A 382 17.40 -2.41 5.70
CA SER A 382 18.71 -2.86 6.19
C SER A 382 19.83 -1.94 5.68
N GLN A 383 21.00 -2.07 6.27
CA GLN A 383 22.23 -1.37 5.87
C GLN A 383 23.36 -2.38 5.75
N TRP A 384 24.20 -2.25 4.72
CA TRP A 384 25.40 -3.05 4.56
C TRP A 384 26.41 -2.77 5.67
N LYS A 385 26.97 -3.82 6.29
CA LYS A 385 27.86 -3.74 7.46
C LYS A 385 29.33 -3.93 7.11
#